data_AF-A0A1G0G913-F1
#
_entry.id   AF-A0A1G0G913-F1
#
_cell.length_a   1.000
_cell.length_b   1.000
_cell.length_c   1.000
_cell.angle_alpha   90.00
_cell.angle_beta   90.00
_cell.angle_gamma   90.00
#
_symmetry.space_group_name_H-M   'P 1'
#
loop_
_entity.id
_entity.type
_entity.pdbx_description
1 polymer ?
#
loop_
_entity_poly.entity_id
_entity_poly.type
_entity_poly.pdbx_seq_one_letter_code
_entity_poly.pdbx_strand_id
1 'polypeptide(L)'
;MVVDKIVDTKKWRRADVVKICELYRHFLFLKKKYSLDDEKLPPSEEIDEFWHNHILDTKKYKVDCQNIFGFYLDHYPYFGLDGKTTKDDLDNAFKRTQELHHKEFGDYIYYVRNVRLHQMINLTKSLFTSSKSNR
;
A
#
# COMPACT_ATOMS: atom_id res chain seq x y z
N MET A 1 -2.52 14.14 -12.95
CA MET A 1 -2.61 12.65 -12.85
C MET A 1 -2.93 12.26 -11.40
N VAL A 2 -3.18 10.97 -11.07
CA VAL A 2 -3.63 10.52 -9.72
C VAL A 2 -2.78 11.12 -8.58
N VAL A 3 -1.46 11.19 -8.77
CA VAL A 3 -0.52 11.82 -7.83
C VAL A 3 -0.89 13.27 -7.54
N ASP A 4 -1.10 14.10 -8.57
CA ASP A 4 -1.44 15.52 -8.40
C ASP A 4 -2.76 15.69 -7.67
N LYS A 5 -3.77 14.88 -8.03
CA LYS A 5 -5.07 14.89 -7.36
C LYS A 5 -4.91 14.61 -5.86
N ILE A 6 -4.17 13.59 -5.46
CA ILE A 6 -3.97 13.25 -4.04
C ILE A 6 -3.20 14.37 -3.33
N VAL A 7 -2.16 14.93 -3.95
CA VAL A 7 -1.41 16.08 -3.41
C VAL A 7 -2.35 17.27 -3.19
N ASP A 8 -3.21 17.59 -4.15
CA ASP A 8 -4.07 18.76 -4.10
C ASP A 8 -5.25 18.59 -3.13
N THR A 9 -5.85 17.41 -3.08
CA THR A 9 -7.07 17.14 -2.30
C THR A 9 -6.76 16.70 -0.87
N LYS A 10 -5.76 15.85 -0.65
CA LYS A 10 -5.39 15.33 0.69
C LYS A 10 -4.23 16.07 1.33
N LYS A 11 -3.55 16.95 0.60
CA LYS A 11 -2.36 17.71 1.08
C LYS A 11 -1.21 16.81 1.52
N TRP A 12 -1.14 15.58 0.99
CA TRP A 12 -0.01 14.69 1.24
C TRP A 12 1.22 15.20 0.48
N ARG A 13 2.41 14.99 1.03
CA ARG A 13 3.65 15.42 0.36
C ARG A 13 3.79 14.65 -0.94
N ARG A 14 4.11 15.36 -2.03
CA ARG A 14 4.34 14.76 -3.34
C ARG A 14 5.32 13.58 -3.32
N ALA A 15 6.41 13.69 -2.59
CA ALA A 15 7.39 12.61 -2.46
C ALA A 15 6.79 11.32 -1.87
N ASP A 16 5.90 11.43 -0.87
CA ASP A 16 5.24 10.27 -0.27
C ASP A 16 4.25 9.66 -1.28
N VAL A 17 3.45 10.49 -1.94
CA VAL A 17 2.47 10.03 -2.96
C VAL A 17 3.17 9.34 -4.14
N VAL A 18 4.35 9.82 -4.55
CA VAL A 18 5.15 9.16 -5.60
C VAL A 18 5.65 7.79 -5.14
N LYS A 19 6.12 7.66 -3.89
CA LYS A 19 6.53 6.36 -3.36
C LYS A 19 5.34 5.41 -3.18
N ILE A 20 4.17 5.91 -2.77
CA ILE A 20 2.93 5.13 -2.72
C ILE A 20 2.51 4.68 -4.13
N CYS A 21 2.67 5.53 -5.15
CA CYS A 21 2.40 5.17 -6.55
C CYS A 21 3.30 4.00 -7.02
N GLU A 22 4.57 3.97 -6.63
CA GLU A 22 5.49 2.86 -6.89
C GLU A 22 4.99 1.56 -6.23
N LEU A 23 4.66 1.61 -4.94
CA LEU A 23 4.10 0.47 -4.21
C LEU A 23 2.75 0.00 -4.78
N TYR A 24 1.92 0.91 -5.28
CA TYR A 24 0.69 0.57 -5.99
C TYR A 24 0.96 -0.20 -7.29
N ARG A 25 2.01 0.15 -8.03
CA ARG A 25 2.42 -0.63 -9.22
C ARG A 25 2.89 -2.03 -8.83
N HIS A 26 3.62 -2.18 -7.73
CA HIS A 26 3.99 -3.50 -7.19
C HIS A 26 2.75 -4.31 -6.83
N PHE A 27 1.78 -3.68 -6.17
CA PHE A 27 0.50 -4.32 -5.85
C PHE A 27 -0.23 -4.83 -7.11
N LEU A 28 -0.33 -4.02 -8.18
CA LEU A 28 -0.95 -4.46 -9.44
C LEU A 28 -0.20 -5.64 -10.07
N PHE A 29 1.13 -5.64 -9.99
CA PHE A 29 1.95 -6.76 -10.43
C PHE A 29 1.63 -8.05 -9.65
N LEU A 30 1.55 -7.97 -8.32
CA LEU A 30 1.18 -9.11 -7.48
C LEU A 30 -0.21 -9.62 -7.82
N LYS A 31 -1.20 -8.73 -7.98
CA LYS A 31 -2.55 -9.09 -8.42
C LYS A 31 -2.55 -9.81 -9.77
N LYS A 32 -1.76 -9.34 -10.74
CA LYS A 32 -1.68 -9.96 -12.07
C LYS A 32 -1.04 -11.36 -12.01
N LYS A 33 0.02 -11.52 -11.23
CA LYS A 33 0.81 -12.74 -11.17
C LYS A 33 0.18 -13.84 -10.32
N TYR A 34 -0.52 -13.46 -9.24
CA TYR A 34 -0.91 -14.39 -8.18
C TYR A 34 -2.43 -14.52 -7.95
N SER A 35 -3.28 -13.65 -8.51
CA SER A 35 -4.73 -13.71 -8.24
C SER A 35 -5.53 -14.68 -9.14
N LEU A 36 -4.89 -15.63 -9.82
CA LEU A 36 -5.59 -16.61 -10.65
C LEU A 36 -6.31 -17.70 -9.83
N ASP A 37 -5.94 -17.91 -8.56
CA ASP A 37 -6.46 -18.98 -7.69
C ASP A 37 -7.32 -18.45 -6.53
N ASP A 38 -8.15 -17.42 -6.77
CA ASP A 38 -8.98 -16.76 -5.74
C ASP A 38 -8.22 -16.17 -4.53
N GLU A 39 -6.89 -16.11 -4.60
CA GLU A 39 -6.01 -15.63 -3.54
C GLU A 39 -6.34 -14.16 -3.19
N LYS A 40 -6.71 -13.93 -1.92
CA LYS A 40 -6.98 -12.60 -1.39
C LYS A 40 -5.65 -11.92 -1.07
N LEU A 41 -5.31 -10.92 -1.86
CA LEU A 41 -4.13 -10.08 -1.67
C LEU A 41 -4.60 -8.64 -1.41
N PRO A 42 -4.89 -8.26 -0.16
CA PRO A 42 -5.25 -6.90 0.18
C PRO A 42 -4.00 -5.98 0.10
N PRO A 43 -4.16 -4.72 -0.32
CA PRO A 43 -3.11 -3.70 -0.23
C PRO A 43 -2.93 -3.19 1.21
N SER A 44 -1.89 -2.38 1.45
CA SER A 44 -1.84 -1.54 2.66
C SER A 44 -2.81 -0.36 2.53
N GLU A 45 -3.16 0.30 3.63
CA GLU A 45 -4.09 1.45 3.65
C GLU A 45 -3.68 2.57 2.67
N GLU A 46 -2.39 2.89 2.60
CA GLU A 46 -1.89 3.96 1.72
C GLU A 46 -1.98 3.57 0.24
N ILE A 47 -1.76 2.30 -0.07
CA ILE A 47 -1.91 1.76 -1.42
C ILE A 47 -3.39 1.68 -1.80
N ASP A 48 -4.26 1.26 -0.88
CA ASP A 48 -5.72 1.21 -1.10
C ASP A 48 -6.28 2.60 -1.41
N GLU A 49 -5.86 3.62 -0.66
CA GLU A 49 -6.27 4.99 -0.90
C GLU A 49 -5.80 5.50 -2.28
N PHE A 50 -4.59 5.13 -2.71
CA PHE A 50 -4.13 5.45 -4.06
C PHE A 50 -4.99 4.74 -5.10
N TRP A 51 -5.33 3.47 -4.87
CA TRP A 51 -6.18 2.68 -5.75
C TRP A 51 -7.58 3.27 -5.88
N HIS A 52 -8.22 3.71 -4.78
CA HIS A 52 -9.50 4.42 -4.83
C HIS A 52 -9.43 5.65 -5.73
N ASN A 53 -8.35 6.43 -5.61
CA ASN A 53 -8.19 7.63 -6.43
C ASN A 53 -7.95 7.31 -7.91
N HIS A 54 -7.37 6.15 -8.23
CA HIS A 54 -7.29 5.65 -9.60
C HIS A 54 -8.66 5.21 -10.12
N ILE A 55 -9.44 4.46 -9.34
CA ILE A 55 -10.80 3.99 -9.70
C ILE A 55 -11.73 5.16 -10.05
N LEU A 56 -11.62 6.29 -9.33
CA LEU A 56 -12.47 7.47 -9.55
C LEU A 56 -12.37 8.06 -10.97
N ASP A 57 -11.27 7.84 -11.69
CA ASP A 57 -11.22 8.08 -13.15
C ASP A 57 -11.61 6.78 -13.88
N THR A 58 -12.91 6.49 -13.88
CA THR A 58 -13.45 5.19 -14.31
C THR A 58 -13.09 4.83 -15.75
N LYS A 59 -13.02 5.82 -16.65
CA LYS A 59 -12.62 5.62 -18.05
C LYS A 59 -11.17 5.18 -18.15
N LYS A 60 -10.26 5.91 -17.49
CA LYS A 60 -8.85 5.55 -17.46
C LYS A 60 -8.63 4.21 -16.75
N TYR A 61 -9.26 4.01 -15.59
CA TYR A 61 -9.13 2.79 -14.81
C TYR A 61 -9.54 1.55 -15.63
N LYS A 62 -10.63 1.63 -16.39
CA LYS A 62 -11.06 0.55 -17.28
C LYS A 62 -10.02 0.24 -18.37
N VAL A 63 -9.46 1.26 -19.00
CA VAL A 63 -8.40 1.09 -20.03
C VAL A 63 -7.14 0.48 -19.44
N ASP A 64 -6.68 1.00 -18.30
CA ASP A 64 -5.49 0.48 -17.62
C ASP A 64 -5.70 -0.97 -17.17
N CYS A 65 -6.87 -1.32 -16.63
CA CYS A 65 -7.20 -2.70 -16.27
C CYS A 65 -7.19 -3.63 -17.49
N GLN A 66 -7.77 -3.20 -18.63
CA GLN A 66 -7.73 -3.99 -19.85
C GLN A 66 -6.29 -4.24 -20.33
N ASN A 67 -5.43 -3.22 -20.23
CA ASN A 67 -4.04 -3.32 -20.66
C ASN A 67 -3.18 -4.21 -19.73
N ILE A 68 -3.42 -4.15 -18.42
CA ILE A 68 -2.62 -4.89 -17.42
C ILE A 68 -3.16 -6.31 -17.21
N PHE A 69 -4.47 -6.43 -17.01
CA PHE A 69 -5.13 -7.68 -16.62
C PHE A 69 -5.80 -8.39 -17.80
N GLY A 70 -6.28 -7.65 -18.79
CA GLY A 70 -7.16 -8.17 -19.84
C GLY A 70 -8.64 -8.18 -19.45
N PHE A 71 -8.96 -7.70 -18.24
CA PHE A 71 -10.29 -7.62 -17.65
C PHE A 71 -10.33 -6.48 -16.62
N TYR A 72 -11.53 -6.09 -16.18
CA TYR A 72 -11.70 -5.08 -15.13
C TYR A 72 -11.34 -5.66 -13.76
N LEU A 73 -10.38 -5.06 -13.06
CA LEU A 73 -10.05 -5.49 -11.70
C LEU A 73 -11.04 -4.90 -10.71
N ASP A 74 -11.95 -5.72 -10.20
CA ASP A 74 -12.92 -5.31 -9.20
C ASP A 74 -12.28 -5.00 -7.85
N HIS A 75 -12.77 -3.95 -7.20
CA HIS A 75 -12.39 -3.57 -5.84
C HIS A 75 -13.47 -4.04 -4.85
N TYR A 76 -13.06 -4.76 -3.81
CA TYR A 76 -13.94 -5.23 -2.73
C TYR A 76 -13.49 -4.63 -1.39
N PRO A 77 -14.10 -3.51 -0.93
CA PRO A 77 -13.62 -2.76 0.23
C PRO A 77 -14.01 -3.36 1.59
N TYR A 78 -14.73 -4.48 1.61
CA TYR A 78 -15.35 -5.01 2.83
C TYR A 78 -14.67 -6.27 3.37
N PHE A 79 -13.55 -6.71 2.78
CA PHE A 79 -12.82 -7.88 3.29
C PHE A 79 -12.32 -7.62 4.72
N GLY A 80 -12.71 -8.49 5.65
CA GLY A 80 -12.51 -8.36 7.08
C GLY A 80 -13.59 -7.57 7.84
N LEU A 81 -14.60 -7.04 7.15
CA LEU A 81 -15.71 -6.24 7.70
C LEU A 81 -17.10 -6.71 7.26
N ASP A 82 -17.19 -7.68 6.35
CA ASP A 82 -18.43 -8.12 5.71
C ASP A 82 -19.28 -9.10 6.55
N GLY A 83 -18.85 -9.39 7.78
CA GLY A 83 -19.48 -10.37 8.67
C GLY A 83 -19.27 -11.83 8.26
N LYS A 84 -18.62 -12.09 7.12
CA LYS A 84 -18.22 -13.44 6.66
C LYS A 84 -16.74 -13.69 6.88
N THR A 85 -15.96 -12.62 6.84
CA THR A 85 -14.51 -12.58 7.03
C THR A 85 -14.18 -11.68 8.20
N THR A 86 -13.12 -12.03 8.91
CA THR A 86 -12.68 -11.37 10.14
C THR A 86 -11.48 -10.46 9.88
N LYS A 87 -11.15 -9.62 10.87
CA LYS A 87 -9.90 -8.87 10.86
C LYS A 87 -8.68 -9.79 10.78
N ASP A 88 -8.70 -10.94 11.43
CA ASP A 88 -7.60 -11.90 11.40
C ASP A 88 -7.41 -12.49 9.99
N ASP A 89 -8.50 -12.71 9.24
CA ASP A 89 -8.44 -13.12 7.83
C ASP A 89 -7.77 -12.04 6.96
N LEU A 90 -8.13 -10.77 7.20
CA LEU A 90 -7.49 -9.62 6.54
C LEU A 90 -6.00 -9.55 6.87
N ASP A 91 -5.63 -9.69 8.15
CA ASP A 91 -4.24 -9.62 8.60
C ASP A 91 -3.40 -10.77 8.04
N ASN A 92 -3.94 -11.99 8.00
CA ASN A 92 -3.30 -13.16 7.40
C ASN A 92 -3.12 -12.99 5.88
N ALA A 93 -4.15 -12.49 5.18
CA ALA A 93 -4.06 -12.20 3.76
C ALA A 93 -3.05 -11.07 3.47
N PHE A 94 -2.97 -10.05 4.32
CA PHE A 94 -1.96 -9.00 4.16
C PHE A 94 -0.54 -9.51 4.44
N LYS A 95 -0.36 -10.41 5.41
CA LYS A 95 0.92 -11.12 5.60
C LYS A 95 1.33 -11.87 4.34
N ARG A 96 0.38 -12.49 3.65
CA ARG A 96 0.64 -13.13 2.36
C ARG A 96 1.05 -12.12 1.28
N THR A 97 0.38 -10.98 1.18
CA THR A 97 0.81 -9.87 0.30
C THR A 97 2.26 -9.43 0.62
N GLN A 98 2.62 -9.34 1.90
CA GLN A 98 3.98 -8.98 2.34
C GLN A 98 5.03 -9.98 1.91
N GLU A 99 4.78 -11.28 2.09
CA GLU A 99 5.67 -12.35 1.66
C GLU A 99 5.90 -12.31 0.14
N LEU A 100 4.84 -12.13 -0.63
CA LEU A 100 4.91 -12.02 -2.09
C LEU A 100 5.64 -10.75 -2.53
N HIS A 101 5.39 -9.61 -1.88
CA HIS A 101 6.11 -8.38 -2.18
C HIS A 101 7.62 -8.53 -1.91
N HIS A 102 8.00 -9.11 -0.77
CA HIS A 102 9.41 -9.38 -0.47
C HIS A 102 10.04 -10.34 -1.47
N LYS A 103 9.32 -11.40 -1.87
CA LYS A 103 9.79 -12.35 -2.89
C LYS A 103 10.06 -11.68 -4.24
N GLU A 104 9.21 -10.75 -4.68
CA GLU A 104 9.31 -10.13 -6.01
C GLU A 104 10.19 -8.88 -6.05
N PHE A 105 10.27 -8.13 -4.95
CA PHE A 105 10.88 -6.80 -4.91
C PHE A 105 11.99 -6.65 -3.86
N GLY A 106 12.25 -7.68 -3.03
CA GLY A 106 13.33 -7.70 -2.05
C GLY A 106 13.03 -6.99 -0.73
N ASP A 107 11.91 -6.28 -0.62
CA ASP A 107 11.54 -5.48 0.57
C ASP A 107 10.11 -5.78 1.02
N TYR A 108 9.77 -5.40 2.25
CA TYR A 108 8.38 -5.42 2.75
C TYR A 108 7.69 -4.08 2.49
N ILE A 109 6.36 -4.10 2.30
CA ILE A 109 5.56 -2.87 2.23
C ILE A 109 5.62 -2.19 3.60
N TYR A 110 5.98 -0.92 3.61
CA TYR A 110 6.06 -0.07 4.80
C TYR A 110 5.12 1.13 4.67
N TYR A 111 4.73 1.72 5.80
CA TYR A 111 3.93 2.94 5.83
C TYR A 111 4.77 4.16 5.48
N VAL A 112 4.68 4.64 4.25
CA VAL A 112 5.48 5.72 3.67
C VAL A 112 5.36 7.00 4.48
N ARG A 113 4.14 7.37 4.90
CA ARG A 113 3.93 8.61 5.66
C ARG A 113 4.39 8.52 7.12
N ASN A 114 4.57 7.31 7.67
CA ASN A 114 4.95 7.09 9.08
C ASN A 114 6.45 6.83 9.32
N VAL A 115 7.24 6.54 8.27
CA VAL A 115 8.67 6.24 8.42
C VAL A 115 9.44 7.41 9.06
N ARG A 116 9.07 8.65 8.76
CA ARG A 116 9.75 9.82 9.35
C ARG A 116 9.51 9.95 10.85
N LEU A 117 8.32 9.58 11.34
CA LEU A 117 8.05 9.61 12.79
C LEU A 117 8.91 8.57 13.52
N HIS A 118 9.03 7.36 12.97
CA HIS A 118 9.88 6.31 13.54
C HIS A 118 11.38 6.65 13.48
N GLN A 119 11.85 7.20 12.36
CA GLN A 119 13.23 7.68 12.24
C GLN A 119 13.52 8.83 13.23
N MET A 120 12.58 9.77 13.40
CA MET A 120 12.70 10.83 14.41
C MET A 120 12.69 10.30 15.85
N ILE A 121 11.82 9.33 16.16
CA ILE A 121 11.79 8.69 17.49
C ILE A 121 13.10 7.94 17.77
N ASN A 122 13.67 7.27 16.77
CA ASN A 122 14.94 6.55 16.93
C ASN A 122 16.13 7.52 17.06
N LEU A 123 16.15 8.61 16.30
CA LEU A 123 17.17 9.67 16.43
C LEU A 123 17.12 10.35 17.80
N THR A 124 15.94 10.70 18.28
CA THR A 124 15.76 11.31 19.62
C THR A 124 16.16 10.34 20.73
N LYS A 125 15.73 9.07 20.68
CA LYS A 125 16.18 8.04 21.64
C LYS A 125 17.71 7.90 21.65
N SER A 126 18.36 7.88 20.49
CA SER A 126 19.83 7.81 20.40
C SER A 126 20.54 9.02 21.01
N LEU A 127 19.97 10.22 20.89
CA LEU A 127 20.51 11.44 21.50
C LEU A 127 20.35 11.44 23.03
N PHE A 128 19.25 10.90 23.55
CA PHE A 128 18.98 10.83 25.00
C PHE A 128 19.65 9.64 25.70
N THR A 129 19.96 8.54 25.01
CA THR A 129 20.76 7.44 25.59
C THR A 129 22.24 7.78 25.63
N SER A 130 22.74 8.58 24.68
CA SER A 130 24.14 9.05 24.67
C SER A 130 24.48 10.03 25.80
N SER A 131 23.50 10.67 26.45
CA SER A 131 23.74 11.63 27.54
C SER A 131 23.78 11.01 28.94
N LYS A 132 23.38 9.75 29.10
CA LYS A 132 23.35 9.04 30.39
C LYS A 132 24.56 8.12 30.64
N SER A 133 25.51 8.03 29.70
CA SER A 133 26.70 7.17 29.80
C SER A 133 27.96 7.85 30.35
N ASN A 134 27.90 9.13 30.75
CA ASN A 134 29.02 9.84 31.36
C ASN A 134 28.65 10.30 32.78
N ARG A 135 28.69 9.38 33.75
CA ARG A 135 28.88 9.66 35.19
C ARG A 135 29.29 8.40 35.92
#